data_AF-Q86IV7-F1
#
_entry.id   AF-Q86IV7-F1
#
_cell.length_a   1.000
_cell.length_b   1.000
_cell.length_c   1.000
_cell.angle_alpha   90.00
_cell.angle_beta   90.00
_cell.angle_gamma   90.00
#
_symmetry.space_group_name_H-M   'P 1'
#
loop_
_entity.id
_entity.type
_entity.pdbx_description
1 polymer ?
#
loop_
_entity_poly.entity_id
_entity_poly.type
_entity_poly.pdbx_seq_one_letter_code
_entity_poly.pdbx_strand_id
1 'polypeptide(L)'
;MGNSKLSKEEKEEIIKKTKYTPEDIEQLIKDFKVAAASDKKSGFSQEEFIKFFKVRFSNWDEASMVRMFTLFDSDGNGVIDVKEFITALYLMAKAPTLDKLGFFFDLFDSDKSGYLEREEVDKLVNIVVCCGKGLGYSINDAIDYAVSITSCRHIADYQKGMSREEFIKSASQSENFVKVICFYESPCMQLY
;
A
#
# COMPACT_ATOMS: atom_id res chain seq x y z
N MET A 1 23.83 -9.14 -5.79
CA MET A 1 23.34 -9.86 -7.00
C MET A 1 21.98 -10.43 -6.65
N GLY A 2 20.88 -9.70 -6.85
CA GLY A 2 19.56 -10.19 -6.47
C GLY A 2 19.16 -11.37 -7.36
N ASN A 3 18.84 -12.48 -6.73
CA ASN A 3 18.54 -13.72 -7.41
C ASN A 3 17.11 -13.64 -7.95
N SER A 4 16.94 -13.44 -9.26
CA SER A 4 15.61 -13.51 -9.91
C SER A 4 14.96 -14.91 -9.85
N LYS A 5 15.59 -15.83 -9.13
CA LYS A 5 15.10 -17.15 -8.76
C LYS A 5 14.94 -17.20 -7.25
N LEU A 6 13.69 -17.16 -6.80
CA LEU A 6 13.36 -17.59 -5.46
C LEU A 6 13.72 -19.07 -5.28
N SER A 7 14.44 -19.37 -4.21
CA SER A 7 14.69 -20.73 -3.76
C SER A 7 13.36 -21.42 -3.41
N LYS A 8 13.39 -22.75 -3.28
CA LYS A 8 12.20 -23.50 -2.84
C LYS A 8 11.73 -23.04 -1.45
N GLU A 9 12.67 -22.83 -0.54
CA GLU A 9 12.41 -22.38 0.83
C GLU A 9 11.79 -20.99 0.85
N GLU A 10 12.28 -20.07 0.00
CA GLU A 10 11.74 -18.71 -0.10
C GLU A 10 10.32 -18.72 -0.65
N LYS A 11 10.03 -19.56 -1.66
CA LYS A 11 8.67 -19.73 -2.17
C LYS A 11 7.73 -20.27 -1.10
N GLU A 12 8.17 -21.30 -0.37
CA GLU A 12 7.39 -21.87 0.74
C GLU A 12 7.13 -20.87 1.85
N GLU A 13 8.12 -20.02 2.18
CA GLU A 13 7.95 -18.94 3.15
C GLU A 13 6.91 -17.92 2.70
N ILE A 14 6.98 -17.48 1.44
CA ILE A 14 6.00 -16.55 0.86
C ILE A 14 4.60 -17.18 0.86
N ILE A 15 4.47 -18.45 0.44
CA ILE A 15 3.18 -19.16 0.45
C ILE A 15 2.61 -19.27 1.87
N LYS A 16 3.44 -19.43 2.90
CA LYS A 16 2.98 -19.46 4.30
C LYS A 16 2.53 -18.10 4.81
N LYS A 17 3.22 -17.02 4.41
CA LYS A 17 2.94 -15.64 4.84
C LYS A 17 1.82 -14.97 4.05
N THR A 18 1.58 -15.45 2.83
CA THR A 18 0.57 -14.91 1.92
C THR A 18 -0.57 -15.92 1.73
N LYS A 19 -1.66 -15.49 1.10
CA LYS A 19 -2.74 -16.39 0.65
C LYS A 19 -2.55 -16.84 -0.80
N TYR A 20 -1.33 -16.72 -1.33
CA TYR A 20 -1.05 -17.08 -2.71
C TYR A 20 -0.86 -18.58 -2.88
N THR A 21 -1.38 -19.10 -3.99
CA THR A 21 -1.10 -20.45 -4.46
C THR A 21 0.31 -20.52 -5.08
N PRO A 22 0.93 -21.70 -5.19
CA PRO A 22 2.17 -21.87 -5.94
C PRO A 22 2.10 -21.30 -7.36
N GLU A 23 0.94 -21.47 -8.02
CA GLU A 23 0.69 -20.97 -9.37
C GLU A 23 0.65 -19.43 -9.41
N ASP A 24 0.02 -18.78 -8.42
CA ASP A 24 0.03 -17.32 -8.29
C ASP A 24 1.48 -16.81 -8.17
N ILE A 25 2.31 -17.47 -7.35
CA ILE A 25 3.71 -17.09 -7.16
C ILE A 25 4.52 -17.22 -8.46
N GLU A 26 4.35 -18.31 -9.21
CA GLU A 26 5.03 -18.46 -10.50
C GLU A 26 4.61 -17.38 -11.50
N GLN A 27 3.34 -16.97 -11.50
CA GLN A 27 2.87 -15.90 -12.35
C GLN A 27 3.43 -14.54 -11.93
N LEU A 28 3.40 -14.21 -10.64
CA LEU A 28 3.98 -12.97 -10.11
C LEU A 28 5.48 -12.86 -10.41
N ILE A 29 6.22 -13.97 -10.39
CA ILE A 29 7.64 -14.00 -10.79
C ILE A 29 7.80 -13.68 -12.29
N LYS A 30 6.88 -14.13 -13.15
CA LYS A 30 6.91 -13.78 -14.58
C LYS A 30 6.60 -12.30 -14.79
N ASP A 31 5.57 -11.79 -14.13
CA ASP A 31 5.18 -10.38 -14.22
C ASP A 31 6.29 -9.46 -13.73
N PHE A 32 6.94 -9.83 -12.63
CA PHE A 32 8.12 -9.17 -12.11
C PHE A 32 9.23 -9.11 -13.17
N LYS A 33 9.55 -10.22 -13.83
CA LYS A 33 10.61 -10.27 -14.86
C LYS A 33 10.28 -9.42 -16.09
N VAL A 34 9.01 -9.35 -16.48
CA VAL A 34 8.57 -8.52 -17.61
C VAL A 34 8.71 -7.04 -17.26
N ALA A 35 8.31 -6.64 -16.06
CA ALA A 35 8.32 -5.25 -15.64
C ALA A 35 9.70 -4.74 -15.18
N ALA A 36 10.58 -5.60 -14.64
CA ALA A 36 11.98 -5.29 -14.33
C ALA A 36 12.93 -5.40 -15.55
N ALA A 37 12.41 -5.64 -16.76
CA ALA A 37 13.22 -5.97 -17.93
C ALA A 37 14.09 -4.80 -18.45
N SER A 38 13.83 -3.55 -18.05
CA SER A 38 14.50 -2.36 -18.62
C SER A 38 16.01 -2.34 -18.36
N ASP A 39 16.44 -2.75 -17.16
CA ASP A 39 17.75 -2.31 -16.66
C ASP A 39 18.75 -3.44 -16.34
N LYS A 40 18.44 -4.71 -16.62
CA LYS A 40 19.21 -5.89 -16.17
C LYS A 40 19.43 -5.93 -14.64
N LYS A 41 18.76 -5.06 -13.88
CA LYS A 41 18.81 -5.03 -12.42
C LYS A 41 17.99 -6.19 -11.87
N SER A 42 18.34 -6.59 -10.66
CA SER A 42 17.67 -7.67 -9.94
C SER A 42 16.37 -7.25 -9.25
N GLY A 43 15.91 -6.03 -9.49
CA GLY A 43 14.78 -5.39 -8.83
C GLY A 43 14.23 -4.23 -9.65
N PHE A 44 13.03 -3.77 -9.31
CA PHE A 44 12.44 -2.57 -9.89
C PHE A 44 13.12 -1.36 -9.28
N SER A 45 13.66 -0.50 -10.13
CA SER A 45 13.94 0.87 -9.73
C SER A 45 12.66 1.60 -9.32
N GLN A 46 12.80 2.71 -8.61
CA GLN A 46 11.68 3.57 -8.24
C GLN A 46 10.87 4.04 -9.46
N GLU A 47 11.53 4.38 -10.57
CA GLU A 47 10.87 4.79 -11.81
C GLU A 47 10.05 3.65 -12.43
N GLU A 48 10.60 2.43 -12.45
CA GLU A 48 9.89 1.24 -12.95
C GLU A 48 8.70 0.88 -12.05
N PHE A 49 8.88 0.98 -10.73
CA PHE A 49 7.81 0.79 -9.75
C PHE A 49 6.68 1.80 -9.98
N ILE A 50 6.99 3.09 -10.04
CA ILE A 50 6.01 4.15 -10.30
C ILE A 50 5.31 3.89 -11.63
N LYS A 51 6.02 3.55 -12.70
CA LYS A 51 5.42 3.27 -14.01
C LYS A 51 4.46 2.07 -13.95
N PHE A 52 4.85 0.99 -13.28
CA PHE A 52 4.04 -0.22 -13.12
C PHE A 52 2.77 0.04 -12.31
N PHE A 53 2.90 0.79 -11.22
CA PHE A 53 1.79 1.10 -10.32
C PHE A 53 0.91 2.23 -10.85
N LYS A 54 1.42 3.22 -11.59
CA LYS A 54 0.61 4.35 -12.12
C LYS A 54 -0.46 3.92 -13.12
N VAL A 55 -0.24 2.82 -13.85
CA VAL A 55 -1.26 2.20 -14.71
C VAL A 55 -2.42 1.60 -13.89
N ARG A 56 -2.15 1.19 -12.65
CA ARG A 56 -3.09 0.50 -11.75
C ARG A 56 -3.71 1.43 -10.69
N PHE A 57 -2.95 2.42 -10.26
CA PHE A 57 -3.24 3.37 -9.18
C PHE A 57 -3.21 4.80 -9.73
N SER A 58 -3.91 5.05 -10.83
CA SER A 58 -3.90 6.35 -11.53
C SER A 58 -4.35 7.55 -10.68
N ASN A 59 -5.09 7.28 -9.60
CA ASN A 59 -5.59 8.30 -8.66
C ASN A 59 -4.57 8.67 -7.58
N TRP A 60 -3.44 7.97 -7.50
CA TRP A 60 -2.38 8.27 -6.54
C TRP A 60 -1.41 9.28 -7.15
N ASP A 61 -0.98 10.24 -6.34
CA ASP A 61 0.10 11.13 -6.72
C ASP A 61 1.46 10.43 -6.67
N GLU A 62 2.44 11.01 -7.37
CA GLU A 62 3.78 10.46 -7.48
C GLU A 62 4.51 10.43 -6.13
N ALA A 63 4.32 11.43 -5.28
CA ALA A 63 4.92 11.47 -3.94
C ALA A 63 4.47 10.28 -3.08
N SER A 64 3.23 9.84 -3.24
CA SER A 64 2.65 8.70 -2.52
C SER A 64 3.17 7.37 -3.07
N MET A 65 3.38 7.27 -4.38
CA MET A 65 4.06 6.12 -4.98
C MET A 65 5.54 6.05 -4.56
N VAL A 66 6.21 7.19 -4.42
CA VAL A 66 7.57 7.28 -3.89
C VAL A 66 7.64 6.78 -2.44
N ARG A 67 6.72 7.21 -1.56
CA ARG A 67 6.66 6.70 -0.17
C ARG A 67 6.35 5.20 -0.13
N MET A 68 5.45 4.74 -0.99
CA MET A 68 5.13 3.32 -1.12
C MET A 68 6.34 2.49 -1.54
N PHE A 69 7.14 3.00 -2.49
CA PHE A 69 8.41 2.36 -2.87
C PHE A 69 9.34 2.23 -1.65
N THR A 70 9.56 3.30 -0.90
CA THR A 70 10.42 3.27 0.30
C THR A 70 9.93 2.29 1.36
N LEU A 71 8.61 2.08 1.49
CA LEU A 71 8.07 1.09 2.43
C LEU A 71 8.27 -0.35 1.96
N PHE A 72 8.19 -0.60 0.66
CA PHE A 72 8.36 -1.94 0.11
C PHE A 72 9.83 -2.32 -0.08
N ASP A 73 10.72 -1.34 -0.25
CA ASP A 73 12.18 -1.49 -0.25
C ASP A 73 12.66 -1.71 1.20
N SER A 74 12.40 -2.93 1.68
CA SER A 74 12.52 -3.32 3.08
C SER A 74 13.98 -3.42 3.55
N ASP A 75 14.89 -3.75 2.63
CA ASP A 75 16.33 -3.75 2.89
C ASP A 75 16.99 -2.39 2.60
N GLY A 76 16.27 -1.45 1.98
CA GLY A 76 16.72 -0.09 1.70
C GLY A 76 17.81 -0.01 0.63
N ASN A 77 17.89 -1.00 -0.25
CA ASN A 77 18.93 -1.08 -1.27
C ASN A 77 18.62 -0.20 -2.51
N GLY A 78 17.45 0.44 -2.55
CA GLY A 78 17.01 1.31 -3.64
C GLY A 78 16.36 0.58 -4.82
N VAL A 79 16.04 -0.71 -4.71
CA VAL A 79 15.28 -1.48 -5.69
C VAL A 79 14.30 -2.46 -5.00
N ILE A 80 13.11 -2.62 -5.57
CA ILE A 80 12.16 -3.64 -5.11
C ILE A 80 12.55 -4.98 -5.72
N ASP A 81 13.02 -5.92 -4.90
CA ASP A 81 13.30 -7.28 -5.35
C ASP A 81 12.02 -8.10 -5.57
N VAL A 82 12.16 -9.35 -6.02
CA VAL A 82 11.00 -10.19 -6.33
C VAL A 82 10.16 -10.54 -5.09
N LYS A 83 10.76 -10.66 -3.91
CA LYS A 83 10.02 -10.94 -2.66
C LYS A 83 9.25 -9.71 -2.22
N GLU A 84 9.88 -8.55 -2.28
CA GLU A 84 9.29 -7.27 -1.93
C GLU A 84 8.14 -6.93 -2.87
N PHE A 85 8.31 -7.18 -4.17
CA PHE A 85 7.26 -7.03 -5.17
C PHE A 85 6.04 -7.93 -4.88
N ILE A 86 6.26 -9.21 -4.58
CA ILE A 86 5.17 -10.15 -4.24
C ILE A 86 4.48 -9.70 -2.95
N THR A 87 5.24 -9.26 -1.96
CA THR A 87 4.70 -8.77 -0.68
C THR A 87 3.87 -7.51 -0.90
N ALA A 88 4.33 -6.59 -1.74
CA ALA A 88 3.61 -5.39 -2.13
C ALA A 88 2.28 -5.72 -2.80
N LEU A 89 2.29 -6.62 -3.79
CA LEU A 89 1.06 -7.04 -4.48
C LEU A 89 0.11 -7.80 -3.55
N TYR A 90 0.64 -8.63 -2.65
CA TYR A 90 -0.17 -9.29 -1.63
C TYR A 90 -0.89 -8.26 -0.75
N LEU A 91 -0.14 -7.31 -0.21
CA LEU A 91 -0.65 -6.29 0.69
C LEU A 91 -1.75 -5.46 0.03
N MET A 92 -1.52 -5.03 -1.22
CA MET A 92 -2.48 -4.20 -1.94
C MET A 92 -3.72 -4.98 -2.38
N ALA A 93 -3.57 -6.23 -2.84
CA ALA A 93 -4.64 -6.95 -3.51
C ALA A 93 -5.35 -8.03 -2.67
N LYS A 94 -4.68 -8.65 -1.68
CA LYS A 94 -5.21 -9.85 -0.99
C LYS A 94 -5.08 -9.83 0.54
N ALA A 95 -4.28 -8.94 1.12
CA ALA A 95 -4.09 -8.92 2.55
C ALA A 95 -5.39 -8.53 3.30
N PRO A 96 -5.58 -9.03 4.53
CA PRO A 96 -6.65 -8.59 5.41
C PRO A 96 -6.70 -7.06 5.56
N THR A 97 -7.91 -6.52 5.75
CA THR A 97 -8.12 -5.08 5.92
C THR A 97 -7.25 -4.48 7.02
N LEU A 98 -7.04 -5.18 8.14
CA LEU A 98 -6.20 -4.68 9.24
C LEU A 98 -4.73 -4.50 8.84
N ASP A 99 -4.19 -5.41 8.02
CA ASP A 99 -2.81 -5.31 7.53
C ASP A 99 -2.67 -4.14 6.54
N LYS A 100 -3.68 -3.96 5.68
CA LYS A 100 -3.76 -2.78 4.79
C LYS A 100 -3.82 -1.49 5.58
N LEU A 101 -4.63 -1.43 6.64
CA LEU A 101 -4.68 -0.25 7.51
C LEU A 101 -3.32 0.02 8.17
N GLY A 102 -2.66 -1.03 8.65
CA GLY A 102 -1.29 -0.91 9.15
C GLY A 102 -0.34 -0.30 8.12
N PHE A 103 -0.39 -0.77 6.88
CA PHE A 103 0.41 -0.22 5.79
C PHE A 103 0.09 1.24 5.48
N PHE A 104 -1.21 1.61 5.43
CA PHE A 104 -1.60 3.00 5.22
C PHE A 104 -1.09 3.90 6.34
N PHE A 105 -1.14 3.45 7.60
CA PHE A 105 -0.52 4.18 8.70
C PHE A 105 0.97 4.42 8.43
N ASP A 106 1.72 3.36 8.14
CA ASP A 106 3.16 3.43 7.90
C ASP A 106 3.50 4.28 6.66
N LEU A 107 2.59 4.39 5.69
CA LEU A 107 2.74 5.19 4.47
C LEU A 107 2.62 6.70 4.74
N PHE A 108 1.82 7.07 5.74
CA PHE A 108 1.55 8.47 6.06
C PHE A 108 2.39 8.98 7.22
N ASP A 109 2.76 8.12 8.17
CA ASP A 109 3.79 8.36 9.19
C ASP A 109 5.16 8.46 8.49
N SER A 110 5.41 9.67 7.98
CA SER A 110 6.52 10.02 7.09
C SER A 110 7.80 10.20 7.88
N ASP A 111 7.69 10.70 9.10
CA ASP A 111 8.82 10.94 10.01
C ASP A 111 9.13 9.74 10.93
N LYS A 112 8.29 8.69 10.91
CA LYS A 112 8.41 7.49 11.73
C LYS A 112 8.32 7.79 13.22
N SER A 113 7.55 8.81 13.58
CA SER A 113 7.26 9.17 14.98
C SER A 113 6.40 8.11 15.67
N GLY A 114 5.69 7.27 14.90
CA GLY A 114 4.68 6.34 15.42
C GLY A 114 3.32 6.99 15.66
N TYR A 115 3.13 8.22 15.18
CA TYR A 115 1.88 8.97 15.25
C TYR A 115 1.61 9.66 13.92
N LEU A 116 0.34 9.70 13.49
CA LEU A 116 -0.07 10.55 12.37
C LEU A 116 -0.35 11.96 12.87
N GLU A 117 0.56 12.87 12.53
CA GLU A 117 0.39 14.29 12.80
C GLU A 117 -0.62 14.94 11.85
N ARG A 118 -1.04 16.17 12.15
CA ARG A 118 -2.07 16.87 11.37
C ARG A 118 -1.77 16.88 9.87
N GLU A 119 -0.54 17.21 9.49
CA GLU A 119 -0.15 17.31 8.09
C GLU A 119 -0.16 15.94 7.38
N GLU A 120 0.11 14.87 8.13
CA GLU A 120 0.11 13.50 7.63
C GLU A 120 -1.31 12.96 7.46
N VAL A 121 -2.19 13.27 8.41
CA VAL A 121 -3.63 13.01 8.28
C VAL A 121 -4.22 13.76 7.09
N ASP A 122 -3.82 15.02 6.86
CA ASP A 122 -4.30 15.79 5.71
C ASP A 122 -3.87 15.15 4.37
N LYS A 123 -2.64 14.63 4.27
CA LYS A 123 -2.18 13.86 3.10
C LYS A 123 -2.99 12.57 2.92
N LEU A 124 -3.23 11.85 4.01
CA LEU A 124 -4.02 10.62 4.02
C LEU A 124 -5.45 10.88 3.52
N VAL A 125 -6.11 11.92 4.04
CA VAL A 125 -7.45 12.33 3.61
C VAL A 125 -7.47 12.66 2.12
N ASN A 126 -6.47 13.40 1.62
CA ASN A 126 -6.40 13.75 0.20
C ASN A 126 -6.37 12.52 -0.72
N ILE A 127 -5.56 11.50 -0.40
CA ILE A 127 -5.48 10.28 -1.22
C ILE A 127 -6.79 9.50 -1.19
N VAL A 128 -7.47 9.44 -0.04
CA VAL A 128 -8.75 8.74 0.07
C VAL A 128 -9.84 9.47 -0.69
N VAL A 129 -9.88 10.80 -0.63
CA VAL A 129 -10.79 11.63 -1.42
C VAL A 129 -10.52 11.41 -2.92
N CYS A 130 -9.26 11.42 -3.35
CA CYS A 130 -8.88 11.21 -4.75
C CYS A 130 -9.24 9.80 -5.24
N CYS A 131 -8.95 8.77 -4.44
CA CYS A 131 -9.33 7.40 -4.75
C CYS A 131 -10.85 7.28 -4.82
N GLY A 132 -11.56 7.79 -3.82
CA GLY A 132 -13.01 7.71 -3.73
C GLY A 132 -13.74 8.39 -4.89
N LYS A 133 -13.27 9.56 -5.34
CA LYS A 133 -13.78 10.20 -6.57
C LYS A 133 -13.62 9.32 -7.80
N GLY A 134 -12.49 8.62 -7.91
CA GLY A 134 -12.27 7.62 -8.97
C GLY A 134 -13.24 6.44 -8.91
N LEU A 135 -13.86 6.19 -7.77
CA LEU A 135 -14.88 5.16 -7.54
C LEU A 135 -16.31 5.70 -7.68
N GLY A 136 -16.47 6.99 -7.97
CA GLY A 136 -17.77 7.65 -8.03
C GLY A 136 -18.35 8.01 -6.66
N TYR A 137 -17.58 7.92 -5.57
CA TYR A 137 -18.02 8.44 -4.28
C TYR A 137 -18.16 9.96 -4.32
N SER A 138 -19.16 10.45 -3.59
CA SER A 138 -19.41 11.87 -3.47
C SER A 138 -18.34 12.54 -2.61
N ILE A 139 -18.20 13.87 -2.74
CA ILE A 139 -17.35 14.63 -1.83
C ILE A 139 -17.81 14.49 -0.37
N ASN A 140 -19.11 14.30 -0.14
CA ASN A 140 -19.66 14.11 1.19
C ASN A 140 -19.19 12.80 1.81
N ASP A 141 -19.10 11.72 1.04
CA ASP A 141 -18.56 10.44 1.54
C ASP A 141 -17.09 10.59 1.99
N ALA A 142 -16.32 11.40 1.23
CA ALA A 142 -14.94 11.67 1.53
C ALA A 142 -14.76 12.67 2.70
N ILE A 143 -15.70 13.60 2.88
CA ILE A 143 -15.78 14.51 4.03
C ILE A 143 -16.19 13.74 5.29
N ASP A 144 -17.25 12.95 5.25
CA ASP A 144 -17.72 12.10 6.37
C ASP A 144 -16.59 11.19 6.83
N TYR A 145 -15.79 10.71 5.88
CA TYR A 145 -14.55 10.02 6.17
C TYR A 145 -13.50 10.89 6.87
N ALA A 146 -13.11 12.02 6.26
CA ALA A 146 -12.13 12.94 6.85
C ALA A 146 -12.54 13.33 8.27
N VAL A 147 -13.84 13.57 8.46
CA VAL A 147 -14.49 13.82 9.74
C VAL A 147 -14.39 12.60 10.63
N SER A 148 -14.66 11.36 10.22
CA SER A 148 -14.55 10.18 11.09
C SER A 148 -13.14 10.00 11.67
N ILE A 149 -12.10 10.11 10.84
CA ILE A 149 -10.69 10.04 11.27
C ILE A 149 -10.38 11.23 12.18
N THR A 150 -10.81 12.42 11.79
CA THR A 150 -10.58 13.63 12.57
C THR A 150 -11.60 13.82 13.72
N SER A 151 -12.56 12.94 13.93
CA SER A 151 -13.52 13.01 15.05
C SER A 151 -13.03 12.19 16.23
N CYS A 152 -12.14 11.23 15.97
CA CYS A 152 -11.23 10.73 17.00
C CYS A 152 -10.32 11.82 17.57
N ARG A 153 -10.44 13.08 17.12
CA ARG A 153 -9.90 14.27 17.78
C ARG A 153 -10.50 14.57 19.17
N HIS A 154 -10.62 13.57 20.04
CA HIS A 154 -10.19 13.77 21.43
C HIS A 154 -8.65 13.91 21.47
N ILE A 155 -8.15 14.82 20.64
CA ILE A 155 -6.84 15.42 20.73
C ILE A 155 -6.96 16.36 21.94
N ALA A 156 -6.89 15.79 23.14
CA ALA A 156 -6.46 16.55 24.32
C ALA A 156 -4.98 16.94 24.19
N ASP A 157 -4.25 16.27 23.29
CA ASP A 157 -2.84 16.50 23.06
C ASP A 157 -2.60 16.71 21.56
N TYR A 158 -2.87 17.93 21.08
CA TYR A 158 -2.61 18.34 19.68
C TYR A 158 -1.16 18.13 19.27
N GLN A 159 -0.29 17.95 20.27
CA GLN A 159 1.12 17.71 20.11
C GLN A 159 1.46 16.23 19.88
N LYS A 160 0.55 15.28 20.15
CA LYS A 160 0.89 13.86 20.13
C LYS A 160 0.51 13.13 18.84
N GLY A 161 -0.40 13.67 18.03
CA GLY A 161 -0.88 12.98 16.82
C GLY A 161 -1.74 11.73 17.12
N MET A 162 -2.12 11.00 16.07
CA MET A 162 -2.94 9.78 16.18
C MET A 162 -2.06 8.54 16.18
N SER A 163 -2.14 7.70 17.20
CA SER A 163 -1.38 6.46 17.25
C SER A 163 -1.88 5.42 16.23
N ARG A 164 -1.03 4.44 15.93
CA ARG A 164 -1.37 3.32 15.03
C ARG A 164 -2.62 2.55 15.47
N GLU A 165 -2.77 2.32 16.77
CA GLU A 165 -3.93 1.61 17.33
C GLU A 165 -5.22 2.43 17.13
N GLU A 166 -5.17 3.72 17.43
CA GLU A 166 -6.31 4.63 17.25
C GLU A 166 -6.69 4.75 15.78
N PHE A 167 -5.71 4.87 14.89
CA PHE A 167 -5.93 4.88 13.45
C PHE A 167 -6.63 3.62 12.98
N ILE A 168 -6.09 2.43 13.29
CA ILE A 168 -6.67 1.16 12.86
C ILE A 168 -8.09 0.99 13.41
N LYS A 169 -8.31 1.34 14.69
CA LYS A 169 -9.63 1.26 15.32
C LYS A 169 -10.64 2.19 14.65
N SER A 170 -10.28 3.46 14.44
CA SER A 170 -11.15 4.45 13.80
C SER A 170 -11.43 4.09 12.33
N ALA A 171 -10.37 3.79 11.60
CA ALA A 171 -10.43 3.45 10.19
C ALA A 171 -11.23 2.18 9.90
N SER A 172 -11.09 1.14 10.72
CA SER A 172 -11.83 -0.12 10.54
C SER A 172 -13.33 0.01 10.79
N GLN A 173 -13.77 1.05 11.51
CA GLN A 173 -15.18 1.36 11.71
C GLN A 173 -15.80 2.14 10.55
N SER A 174 -14.99 2.72 9.66
CA SER A 174 -15.45 3.46 8.50
C SER A 174 -15.65 2.54 7.31
N GLU A 175 -16.90 2.17 7.04
CA GLU A 175 -17.25 1.31 5.89
C GLU A 175 -16.78 1.92 4.56
N ASN A 176 -16.91 3.23 4.39
CA ASN A 176 -16.45 3.93 3.18
C ASN A 176 -14.93 3.85 3.03
N PHE A 177 -14.16 3.97 4.11
CA PHE A 177 -12.71 3.86 4.02
C PHE A 177 -12.25 2.45 3.72
N VAL A 178 -12.85 1.46 4.39
CA VAL A 178 -12.57 0.05 4.10
C VAL A 178 -12.88 -0.27 2.64
N LYS A 179 -14.00 0.25 2.09
CA LYS A 179 -14.32 0.10 0.66
C LYS A 179 -13.28 0.74 -0.25
N VAL A 180 -12.81 1.96 0.05
CA VAL A 180 -11.76 2.63 -0.75
C VAL A 180 -10.44 1.87 -0.71
N ILE A 181 -10.00 1.41 0.46
CA ILE A 181 -8.74 0.66 0.60
C ILE A 181 -8.85 -0.73 -0.04
N CYS A 182 -9.97 -1.43 0.19
CA CYS A 182 -10.22 -2.75 -0.37
C CYS A 182 -10.62 -2.71 -1.85
N PHE A 183 -10.79 -1.52 -2.46
CA PHE A 183 -11.14 -1.41 -3.88
C PHE A 183 -10.17 -2.18 -4.79
N TYR A 184 -8.89 -2.18 -4.44
CA TYR A 184 -7.82 -2.86 -5.17
C TYR A 184 -7.84 -4.39 -5.03
N GLU A 185 -8.82 -4.97 -4.32
CA GLU A 185 -9.11 -6.42 -4.35
C GLU A 185 -9.81 -6.84 -5.66
N SER A 186 -10.32 -5.86 -6.42
CA SER A 186 -11.06 -6.09 -7.66
C SER A 186 -10.25 -6.91 -8.68
N PRO A 187 -10.89 -7.80 -9.48
CA PRO A 187 -10.22 -8.62 -10.49
C PRO A 187 -9.36 -7.84 -11.48
N CYS A 188 -9.66 -6.56 -11.71
CA CYS A 188 -8.85 -5.66 -12.54
C CYS A 188 -7.42 -5.48 -12.03
N MET A 189 -7.19 -5.62 -10.71
CA MET A 189 -5.86 -5.69 -10.11
C MET A 189 -5.28 -7.10 -10.15
N GLN A 190 -6.15 -8.12 -10.23
CA GLN A 190 -5.73 -9.51 -10.32
C GLN A 190 -5.16 -9.89 -11.67
N LEU A 191 -5.13 -8.98 -12.67
CA LEU A 191 -4.63 -9.17 -14.05
C LEU A 191 -4.12 -10.59 -14.27
N TYR A 192 -5.10 -11.46 -14.50
CA TYR A 192 -4.97 -12.62 -15.36
C TYR A 192 -4.81 -12.12 -16.80
#